data_AF-A0A7S3N8X9-F1
#
_entry.id   AF-A0A7S3N8X9-F1
#
_cell.length_a   1.000
_cell.length_b   1.000
_cell.length_c   1.000
_cell.angle_alpha   90.00
_cell.angle_beta   90.00
_cell.angle_gamma   90.00
#
_symmetry.space_group_name_H-M   'P 1'
#
loop_
_entity.id
_entity.type
_entity.pdbx_description
1 polymer ?
#
loop_
_entity_poly.entity_id
_entity_poly.type
_entity_poly.pdbx_seq_one_letter_code
_entity_poly.pdbx_strand_id
1 'polypeptide(L)'
;MNYLMKLEESAERILKMASSFGKTYIITNAEGGWVEYSSQMYLPKVYKVLDKVHIISAREKYERLYPANPNEWKVQAFLLTEENLVESAITNLVILGDSKIEMDAGANLAKRFSTAC
;
A
#
# COMPACT_ATOMS: atom_id res chain seq x y z
N MET A 1 0.65 -21.97 -19.87
CA MET A 1 1.11 -21.45 -18.56
C MET A 1 0.10 -20.40 -18.11
N ASN A 2 -0.57 -20.57 -16.96
CA ASN A 2 -1.58 -19.62 -16.51
C ASN A 2 -0.91 -18.51 -15.69
N TYR A 3 -0.66 -17.36 -16.32
CA TYR A 3 0.03 -16.21 -15.71
C TYR A 3 -0.72 -15.67 -14.49
N LEU A 4 -2.05 -15.75 -14.47
CA LEU A 4 -2.87 -15.24 -13.37
C LEU A 4 -2.68 -16.06 -12.08
N MET A 5 -2.57 -17.39 -12.19
CA MET A 5 -2.29 -18.24 -11.03
C MET A 5 -0.91 -17.94 -10.43
N LYS A 6 0.10 -17.72 -11.28
CA LYS A 6 1.46 -17.36 -10.80
C LYS A 6 1.48 -15.99 -10.11
N LEU A 7 0.72 -15.04 -10.66
CA LEU A 7 0.56 -13.72 -10.05
C LEU A 7 -0.13 -13.84 -8.69
N GLU A 8 -1.23 -14.61 -8.61
CA GLU A 8 -1.95 -14.85 -7.36
C GLU A 8 -1.03 -15.43 -6.27
N GLU A 9 -0.29 -16.50 -6.60
CA GLU A 9 0.62 -17.15 -5.65
C GLU A 9 1.73 -16.21 -5.18
N SER A 10 2.27 -15.39 -6.08
CA SER A 10 3.33 -14.43 -5.75
C SER A 10 2.79 -13.31 -4.85
N ALA A 11 1.63 -12.75 -5.20
CA ALA A 11 0.99 -11.69 -4.44
C ALA A 11 0.56 -12.17 -3.05
N GLU A 12 -0.08 -13.34 -2.96
CA GLU A 12 -0.47 -13.96 -1.69
C GLU A 12 0.76 -14.17 -0.79
N ARG A 13 1.85 -14.72 -1.34
CA ARG A 13 3.08 -14.98 -0.58
C ARG A 13 3.70 -13.70 -0.04
N ILE A 14 3.78 -12.65 -0.86
CA ILE A 14 4.35 -11.36 -0.43
C ILE A 14 3.49 -10.74 0.68
N LEU A 15 2.17 -10.73 0.53
CA LEU A 15 1.26 -10.14 1.53
C LEU A 15 1.29 -10.91 2.86
N LYS A 16 1.29 -12.25 2.82
CA LYS A 16 1.44 -13.09 4.02
C LYS A 16 2.77 -12.82 4.73
N MET A 17 3.85 -12.75 3.97
CA MET A 17 5.19 -12.50 4.50
C MET A 17 5.28 -11.11 5.13
N ALA A 18 4.90 -10.06 4.40
CA ALA A 18 4.90 -8.69 4.90
C ALA A 18 4.10 -8.55 6.19
N SER A 19 2.87 -9.10 6.22
CA SER A 19 1.99 -9.05 7.39
C SER A 19 2.55 -9.81 8.60
N SER A 20 3.45 -10.78 8.40
CA SER A 20 4.12 -11.49 9.50
C SER A 20 5.30 -10.72 10.10
N PHE A 21 5.86 -9.73 9.38
CA PHE A 21 6.99 -8.92 9.85
C PHE A 21 6.56 -7.57 10.41
N GLY A 22 5.39 -7.06 10.06
CA GLY A 22 4.89 -5.79 10.59
C GLY A 22 3.66 -5.24 9.89
N LYS A 23 3.38 -3.96 10.15
CA LYS A 23 2.25 -3.24 9.54
C LYS A 23 2.41 -3.24 8.01
N THR A 24 1.39 -3.75 7.32
CA THR A 24 1.39 -3.89 5.86
C THR A 24 0.26 -3.05 5.28
N TYR A 25 0.57 -2.28 4.23
CA TYR A 25 -0.36 -1.37 3.59
C TYR A 25 -0.47 -1.65 2.09
N ILE A 26 -1.68 -1.48 1.54
CA ILE A 26 -1.90 -1.31 0.11
C ILE A 26 -2.42 0.12 -0.09
N ILE A 27 -1.66 0.94 -0.81
CA ILE A 27 -2.07 2.31 -1.17
C ILE A 27 -2.36 2.33 -2.67
N THR A 28 -3.59 2.66 -3.05
CA THR A 28 -4.04 2.61 -4.45
C THR A 28 -4.77 3.88 -4.87
N ASN A 29 -4.67 4.24 -6.16
CA ASN A 29 -5.49 5.30 -6.76
C ASN A 29 -6.85 4.78 -7.29
N ALA A 30 -7.11 3.48 -7.15
CA ALA A 30 -8.42 2.95 -7.43
C ALA A 30 -9.45 3.46 -6.41
N GLU A 31 -10.73 3.39 -6.77
CA GLU A 31 -11.85 3.69 -5.89
C GLU A 31 -11.86 2.78 -4.65
N GLY A 32 -12.46 3.26 -3.56
CA GLY A 32 -12.65 2.47 -2.33
C GLY A 32 -13.33 1.13 -2.63
N GLY A 33 -12.85 0.05 -2.00
CA GLY A 33 -13.38 -1.30 -2.19
C GLY A 33 -12.91 -2.02 -3.47
N TRP A 34 -12.19 -1.35 -4.38
CA TRP A 34 -11.75 -1.97 -5.63
C TRP A 34 -10.76 -3.13 -5.42
N VAL A 35 -9.85 -3.04 -4.45
CA VAL A 35 -8.84 -4.07 -4.17
C VAL A 35 -9.52 -5.36 -3.69
N GLU A 36 -10.48 -5.22 -2.80
CA GLU A 36 -11.27 -6.31 -2.22
C GLU A 36 -12.14 -6.95 -3.30
N TYR A 37 -12.90 -6.15 -4.04
CA TYR A 37 -13.77 -6.64 -5.10
C TYR A 37 -12.97 -7.38 -6.20
N SER A 38 -11.91 -6.75 -6.71
CA SER A 38 -11.11 -7.33 -7.79
C SER A 38 -10.38 -8.60 -7.35
N SER A 39 -9.82 -8.63 -6.13
CA SER A 39 -9.17 -9.84 -5.61
C SER A 39 -10.18 -10.96 -5.35
N GLN A 40 -11.39 -10.65 -4.85
CA GLN A 40 -12.44 -11.67 -4.67
C GLN A 40 -12.81 -12.34 -5.99
N MET A 41 -12.87 -11.57 -7.08
CA MET A 41 -13.27 -12.05 -8.40
C MET A 41 -12.14 -12.81 -9.12
N TYR A 42 -10.90 -12.33 -9.01
CA TYR A 42 -9.80 -12.80 -9.88
C TYR A 42 -8.62 -13.44 -9.15
N LEU A 43 -8.42 -13.13 -7.86
CA LEU A 43 -7.28 -13.58 -7.04
C LEU A 43 -7.77 -14.06 -5.65
N PRO A 44 -8.65 -15.07 -5.55
CA PRO A 44 -9.29 -15.48 -4.31
C PRO A 44 -8.33 -15.83 -3.16
N LYS A 45 -7.10 -16.28 -3.43
CA LYS A 45 -6.09 -16.50 -2.38
C LYS A 45 -5.56 -15.19 -1.80
N VAL A 46 -5.42 -14.15 -2.64
CA VAL A 46 -5.08 -12.80 -2.19
C VAL A 46 -6.19 -12.22 -1.33
N TYR A 47 -7.45 -12.35 -1.77
CA TYR A 47 -8.61 -11.86 -1.01
C TYR A 47 -8.64 -12.39 0.43
N LYS A 48 -8.32 -13.69 0.62
CA LYS A 48 -8.28 -14.36 1.94
C LYS A 48 -7.23 -13.82 2.92
N VAL A 49 -6.29 -12.99 2.46
CA VAL A 49 -5.24 -12.43 3.32
C VAL A 49 -5.31 -10.91 3.46
N LEU A 50 -6.28 -10.27 2.81
CA LEU A 50 -6.45 -8.82 2.87
C LEU A 50 -6.90 -8.34 4.26
N ASP A 51 -7.46 -9.21 5.10
CA ASP A 51 -7.85 -8.91 6.49
C ASP A 51 -6.67 -8.47 7.37
N LYS A 52 -5.45 -8.84 6.98
CA LYS A 52 -4.20 -8.48 7.67
C LYS A 52 -3.51 -7.25 7.09
N VAL A 53 -4.10 -6.63 6.06
CA VAL A 53 -3.50 -5.56 5.27
C VAL A 53 -4.35 -4.31 5.39
N HIS A 54 -3.72 -3.17 5.67
CA HIS A 54 -4.39 -1.87 5.70
C HIS A 54 -4.53 -1.33 4.27
N ILE A 55 -5.75 -1.32 3.74
CA ILE A 55 -6.02 -0.82 2.39
C ILE A 55 -6.42 0.65 2.47
N ILE A 56 -5.77 1.49 1.66
CA ILE A 56 -6.04 2.93 1.56
C ILE A 56 -6.29 3.26 0.09
N SER A 57 -7.53 3.69 -0.22
CA SER A 57 -7.81 4.38 -1.48
C SER A 57 -7.39 5.84 -1.35
N ALA A 58 -6.28 6.18 -2.01
CA ALA A 58 -5.80 7.54 -2.11
C ALA A 58 -6.81 8.43 -2.85
N ARG A 59 -7.45 7.91 -3.89
CA ARG A 59 -8.49 8.61 -4.65
C ARG A 59 -9.67 9.00 -3.78
N GLU A 60 -10.29 8.03 -3.12
CA GLU A 60 -11.45 8.27 -2.25
C GLU A 60 -11.16 9.34 -1.20
N LYS A 61 -9.94 9.31 -0.63
CA LYS A 61 -9.56 10.21 0.45
C LYS A 61 -9.15 11.62 0.00
N TYR A 62 -8.53 11.76 -1.18
CA TYR A 62 -7.83 12.99 -1.57
C TYR A 62 -8.28 13.60 -2.90
N GLU A 63 -9.13 12.94 -3.70
CA GLU A 63 -9.61 13.49 -4.99
C GLU A 63 -10.31 14.84 -4.84
N ARG A 64 -11.10 15.01 -3.77
CA ARG A 64 -11.79 16.28 -3.49
C ARG A 64 -10.81 17.41 -3.13
N LEU A 65 -9.70 17.10 -2.47
CA LEU A 65 -8.72 18.09 -2.03
C LEU A 65 -7.73 18.45 -3.14
N TYR A 66 -7.43 17.50 -4.02
CA TYR A 66 -6.44 17.66 -5.10
C TYR A 66 -7.03 17.19 -6.44
N PRO A 67 -8.03 17.89 -6.99
CA PRO A 67 -8.75 17.43 -8.18
C PRO A 67 -7.79 17.19 -9.36
N ALA A 68 -8.02 16.09 -10.08
CA ALA A 68 -7.21 15.66 -11.24
C ALA A 68 -5.71 15.47 -10.96
N ASN A 69 -5.31 15.27 -9.70
CA ASN A 69 -3.91 15.05 -9.33
C ASN A 69 -3.69 13.71 -8.58
N PRO A 70 -3.73 12.57 -9.29
CA PRO A 70 -3.58 11.24 -8.70
C PRO A 70 -2.22 10.98 -8.05
N ASN A 71 -1.19 11.76 -8.43
CA ASN A 71 0.12 11.69 -7.80
C ASN A 71 0.06 12.25 -6.38
N GLU A 72 -0.55 13.43 -6.22
CA GLU A 72 -0.70 14.07 -4.92
C GLU A 72 -1.57 13.23 -3.98
N TRP A 73 -2.61 12.56 -4.50
CA TRP A 73 -3.43 11.63 -3.69
C TRP A 73 -2.56 10.58 -3.02
N LYS A 74 -1.67 9.92 -3.78
CA LYS A 74 -0.77 8.91 -3.25
C LYS A 74 0.20 9.50 -2.25
N VAL A 75 0.82 10.65 -2.54
CA VAL A 75 1.74 11.32 -1.61
C VAL A 75 1.06 11.56 -0.26
N GLN A 76 -0.15 12.13 -0.26
CA GLN A 76 -0.90 12.39 0.97
C GLN A 76 -1.33 11.10 1.67
N ALA A 77 -1.70 10.05 0.93
CA ALA A 77 -2.01 8.75 1.49
C ALA A 77 -0.79 8.07 2.13
N PHE A 78 0.42 8.24 1.59
CA PHE A 78 1.65 7.79 2.23
C PHE A 78 1.91 8.56 3.52
N LEU A 79 1.78 9.89 3.51
CA LEU A 79 1.98 10.73 4.71
C LEU A 79 0.98 10.41 5.81
N LEU A 80 -0.25 10.06 5.48
CA LEU A 80 -1.24 9.58 6.46
C LEU A 80 -0.77 8.34 7.22
N THR A 81 0.02 7.46 6.60
CA THR A 81 0.56 6.28 7.30
C THR A 81 1.64 6.65 8.31
N GLU A 82 2.26 7.83 8.19
CA GLU A 82 3.37 8.27 9.05
C GLU A 82 2.99 8.21 10.54
N GLU A 83 1.83 8.76 10.92
CA GLU A 83 1.38 8.79 12.32
C GLU A 83 1.34 7.39 12.94
N ASN A 84 0.81 6.42 12.21
CA ASN A 84 0.71 5.03 12.66
C ASN A 84 2.07 4.32 12.68
N LEU A 85 3.02 4.76 11.85
CA LEU A 85 4.35 4.16 11.71
C LEU A 85 5.32 4.72 12.75
N VAL A 86 5.27 6.01 13.08
CA VAL A 86 6.12 6.67 14.09
C VAL A 86 5.94 6.03 15.47
N GLU A 87 4.69 5.74 15.86
CA GLU A 87 4.40 5.05 17.13
C GLU A 87 5.03 3.65 17.23
N SER A 88 5.42 3.05 16.10
CA SER A 88 5.86 1.65 16.03
C SER A 88 7.38 1.47 16.08
N ALA A 89 8.16 2.53 16.28
CA ALA A 89 9.63 2.51 16.34
C ALA A 89 10.27 1.73 15.17
N ILE A 90 9.87 2.07 13.93
CA ILE A 90 10.19 1.31 12.73
C ILE A 90 11.67 1.41 12.37
N THR A 91 12.29 0.25 12.14
CA THR A 91 13.69 0.11 11.71
C THR A 91 13.84 -0.11 10.21
N ASN A 92 12.77 -0.55 9.54
CA ASN A 92 12.79 -0.93 8.13
C ASN A 92 11.50 -0.50 7.42
N LEU A 93 11.63 0.16 6.27
CA LEU A 93 10.51 0.50 5.39
C LEU A 93 10.76 -0.11 4.01
N VAL A 94 9.83 -0.94 3.53
CA VAL A 94 9.89 -1.56 2.20
C VAL A 94 8.71 -1.04 1.38
N ILE A 95 9.00 -0.37 0.26
CA ILE A 95 8.00 0.14 -0.68
C ILE A 95 8.11 -0.66 -1.97
N LEU A 96 6.98 -1.20 -2.43
CA LEU A 96 6.84 -1.90 -3.70
C LEU A 96 5.81 -1.16 -4.56
N GLY A 97 6.22 -0.73 -5.75
CA GLY A 97 5.39 0.04 -6.67
C GLY A 97 6.02 0.12 -8.06
N ASP A 98 5.21 0.41 -9.07
CA ASP A 98 5.64 0.51 -10.47
C ASP A 98 6.01 1.95 -10.86
N SER A 99 5.59 2.96 -10.09
CA SER A 99 5.84 4.36 -10.41
C SER A 99 6.97 4.96 -9.57
N LYS A 100 7.83 5.74 -10.23
CA LYS A 100 8.91 6.48 -9.57
C LYS A 100 8.41 7.44 -8.50
N ILE A 101 7.21 8.00 -8.69
CA ILE A 101 6.58 8.92 -7.74
C ILE A 101 6.25 8.22 -6.42
N GLU A 102 5.89 6.93 -6.47
CA GLU A 102 5.62 6.12 -5.28
C GLU A 102 6.91 5.86 -4.50
N MET A 103 7.99 5.55 -5.23
CA MET A 103 9.31 5.36 -4.64
C MET A 103 9.83 6.64 -4.00
N ASP A 104 9.60 7.80 -4.63
CA ASP A 104 10.00 9.11 -4.08
C ASP A 104 9.16 9.49 -2.84
N ALA A 105 7.84 9.24 -2.86
CA ALA A 105 6.98 9.47 -1.71
C ALA A 105 7.39 8.61 -0.51
N GLY A 106 7.64 7.33 -0.74
CA GLY A 106 8.11 6.41 0.29
C GLY A 106 9.53 6.74 0.80
N ALA A 107 10.44 7.17 -0.08
CA ALA A 107 11.76 7.63 0.31
C ALA A 107 11.71 8.90 1.18
N ASN A 108 10.78 9.82 0.90
CA ASN A 108 10.56 11.00 1.72
C ASN A 108 9.99 10.64 3.10
N LEU A 109 9.07 9.66 3.16
CA LEU A 109 8.60 9.10 4.43
C LEU A 109 9.75 8.47 5.23
N ALA A 110 10.62 7.69 4.59
CA ALA A 110 11.78 7.07 5.24
C ALA A 110 12.70 8.09 5.94
N LYS A 111 12.96 9.24 5.29
CA LYS A 111 13.80 10.31 5.84
C LYS A 111 13.29 10.86 7.17
N ARG A 112 11.97 10.85 7.39
CA ARG A 112 11.36 11.38 8.62
C ARG A 112 11.60 10.47 9.83
N PHE A 113 11.78 9.17 9.61
CA PHE A 113 12.14 8.23 10.68
C PHE A 113 13.62 8.32 11.07
N SER A 114 14.53 8.64 10.13
CA SER A 114 15.96 8.77 10.42
C SER A 114 16.35 10.00 11.26
N THR A 115 15.46 10.99 11.37
CA THR A 115 15.67 12.22 12.18
C THR A 115 15.15 12.12 13.61
N ALA A 116 14.59 10.97 14.03
CA ALA A 116 14.00 10.78 15.35
C ALA A 116 14.95 10.21 16.42
N CYS A 117 16.26 10.22 16.18
CA CYS A 117 17.29 9.84 17.15
C CYS A 117 18.12 11.06 17.58
#